data_AF-A0A382LWL6-F1
#
_entry.id   AF-A0A382LWL6-F1
#
_cell.length_a   1.000
_cell.length_b   1.000
_cell.length_c   1.000
_cell.angle_alpha   90.00
_cell.angle_beta   90.00
_cell.angle_gamma   90.00
#
_symmetry.space_group_name_H-M   'P 1'
#
loop_
_entity.id
_entity.type
_entity.pdbx_description
1 polymer ?
#
loop_
_entity_poly.entity_id
_entity_poly.type
_entity_poly.pdbx_seq_one_letter_code
_entity_poly.pdbx_strand_id
1 'polypeptide(L)'
;MFKIDTPVGPQSRFGVVKLDGGTDNTIEDARTNAGDVVDINFALAAKIAASGHGNPSARANAYCPPDLQAFMTIHECDLSLIKEALEWVDENPGKKGVNGEIICWRLSQIALVPPITSVPVLRDFAAFEDHLENTFSKMGLKIPPAWYEQPIAFKGNSTTMYGHDTSVPWPRYTKKLDYELE
;
A
#
# COMPACT_ATOMS: atom_id res chain seq x y z
N MET A 1 1.03 3.37 -1.27
CA MET A 1 1.38 4.56 -2.08
C MET A 1 0.77 5.78 -1.39
N PHE A 2 1.30 6.97 -1.60
CA PHE A 2 0.73 8.20 -1.08
C PHE A 2 0.71 9.28 -2.17
N LYS A 3 -0.23 10.20 -2.05
CA LYS A 3 -0.44 11.30 -2.99
C LYS A 3 -0.07 12.61 -2.30
N ILE A 4 0.72 13.41 -3.00
CA ILE A 4 1.09 14.78 -2.62
C ILE A 4 0.58 15.75 -3.66
N ASP A 5 0.12 16.92 -3.22
CA ASP A 5 -0.21 18.02 -4.13
C ASP A 5 1.05 18.84 -4.42
N THR A 6 1.32 19.08 -5.70
CA THR A 6 2.47 19.87 -6.15
C THR A 6 1.99 21.04 -7.02
N PRO A 7 2.82 22.07 -7.27
CA PRO A 7 2.47 23.18 -8.15
C PRO A 7 2.09 22.77 -9.59
N VAL A 8 2.48 21.57 -10.03
CA VAL A 8 2.18 21.03 -11.36
C VAL A 8 1.09 19.95 -11.33
N GLY A 9 0.36 19.85 -10.21
CA GLY A 9 -0.68 18.86 -9.99
C GLY A 9 -0.27 17.76 -9.03
N PRO A 10 -1.21 16.85 -8.69
CA PRO A 10 -0.94 15.80 -7.75
C PRO A 10 0.02 14.74 -8.30
N GLN A 11 0.85 14.19 -7.43
CA GLN A 11 1.76 13.09 -7.73
C GLN A 11 1.61 11.96 -6.72
N SER A 12 1.54 10.73 -7.21
CA SER A 12 1.57 9.52 -6.38
C SER A 12 3.00 9.01 -6.26
N ARG A 13 3.38 8.59 -5.05
CA ARG A 13 4.73 8.14 -4.72
C ARG A 13 4.71 6.91 -3.82
N PHE A 14 5.77 6.12 -3.89
CA PHE A 14 5.99 4.96 -3.04
C PHE A 14 6.71 5.38 -1.76
N GLY A 15 6.14 5.01 -0.62
CA GLY A 15 6.74 5.26 0.68
C GLY A 15 6.38 4.20 1.72
N VAL A 16 7.11 4.22 2.83
CA VAL A 16 6.89 3.36 4.00
C VAL A 16 6.37 4.19 5.16
N VAL A 17 5.30 3.73 5.79
CA VAL A 17 4.67 4.37 6.94
C VAL A 17 5.44 4.04 8.23
N LYS A 18 5.69 5.05 9.06
CA LYS A 18 6.20 4.94 10.43
C LYS A 18 5.18 5.57 11.37
N LEU A 19 4.49 4.77 12.18
CA LEU A 19 3.49 5.25 13.13
C LEU A 19 4.15 5.78 14.42
N ASP A 20 3.60 6.83 15.01
CA ASP A 20 4.17 7.49 16.19
C ASP A 20 4.25 6.56 17.41
N GLY A 21 3.23 5.72 17.61
CA GLY A 21 3.15 4.73 18.67
C GLY A 21 3.70 3.35 18.28
N GLY A 22 4.37 3.22 17.13
CA GLY A 22 4.91 1.96 16.64
C GLY A 22 3.83 0.89 16.42
N THR A 23 4.15 -0.37 16.70
CA THR A 23 3.22 -1.49 16.50
C THR A 23 2.15 -1.61 17.59
N ASP A 24 2.38 -1.00 18.75
CA ASP A 24 1.53 -1.17 19.94
C ASP A 24 0.21 -0.40 19.83
N ASN A 25 0.19 0.71 19.07
CA ASN A 25 -0.97 1.60 18.92
C ASN A 25 -1.48 1.72 17.48
N THR A 26 -1.20 0.72 16.64
CA THR A 26 -1.46 0.74 15.18
C THR A 26 -2.86 1.24 14.80
N ILE A 27 -3.91 0.86 15.54
CA ILE A 27 -5.30 1.24 15.24
C ILE A 27 -5.54 2.73 15.48
N GLU A 28 -5.11 3.25 16.62
CA GLU A 28 -5.37 4.64 16.99
C GLU A 28 -4.54 5.59 16.11
N ASP A 29 -3.29 5.22 15.85
CA ASP A 29 -2.40 5.98 14.98
C ASP A 29 -2.92 6.03 13.54
N ALA A 30 -3.42 4.89 13.02
CA ALA A 30 -4.04 4.86 11.70
C ALA A 30 -5.30 5.73 11.61
N ARG A 31 -6.13 5.75 12.65
CA ARG A 31 -7.36 6.58 12.69
C ARG A 31 -7.07 8.08 12.75
N THR A 32 -6.01 8.45 13.46
CA THR A 32 -5.66 9.85 13.71
C THR A 32 -4.60 10.38 12.75
N ASN A 33 -4.13 9.55 11.82
CA ASN A 33 -2.97 9.85 10.96
C ASN A 33 -1.73 10.26 11.78
N ALA A 34 -1.50 9.58 12.92
CA ALA A 34 -0.35 9.82 13.79
C ALA A 34 0.87 9.03 13.29
N GLY A 35 1.72 9.73 12.55
CA GLY A 35 2.92 9.13 11.97
C GLY A 35 3.42 9.88 10.76
N ASP A 36 4.44 9.30 10.15
CA ASP A 36 5.09 9.79 8.95
C ASP A 36 5.02 8.76 7.83
N VAL A 37 5.20 9.21 6.59
CA VAL A 37 5.56 8.37 5.45
C VAL A 37 6.92 8.81 4.91
N VAL A 38 7.82 7.85 4.74
CA VAL A 38 9.15 8.05 4.15
C VAL A 38 9.10 7.72 2.67
N ASP A 39 9.44 8.69 1.82
CA ASP A 39 9.60 8.51 0.38
C ASP A 39 10.89 7.75 0.06
N ILE A 40 10.77 6.48 -0.31
CA ILE A 40 11.94 5.60 -0.47
C ILE A 40 12.79 6.02 -1.67
N ASN A 41 12.17 6.48 -2.76
CA ASN A 41 12.88 6.93 -3.95
C ASN A 41 13.72 8.18 -3.67
N PHE A 42 13.15 9.20 -3.02
CA PHE A 42 13.89 10.41 -2.67
C PHE A 42 14.94 10.17 -1.58
N ALA A 43 14.65 9.31 -0.59
CA ALA A 43 15.64 8.87 0.38
C ALA A 43 16.86 8.24 -0.29
N LEU A 44 16.62 7.29 -1.21
CA LEU A 44 17.69 6.63 -1.95
C LEU A 44 18.47 7.61 -2.84
N ALA A 45 17.79 8.52 -3.54
CA ALA A 45 18.45 9.55 -4.35
C ALA A 45 19.37 10.43 -3.49
N ALA A 46 18.90 10.87 -2.33
CA ALA A 46 19.68 11.69 -1.40
C ALA A 46 20.89 10.91 -0.84
N LYS A 47 20.73 9.63 -0.51
CA LYS A 47 21.83 8.74 -0.10
C LYS A 47 22.91 8.59 -1.18
N ILE A 48 22.49 8.37 -2.43
CA ILE A 48 23.40 8.24 -3.59
C ILE A 48 24.17 9.55 -3.80
N ALA A 49 23.48 10.69 -3.69
CA ALA A 49 24.10 12.02 -3.79
C ALA A 49 25.13 12.25 -2.68
N ALA A 50 24.80 11.92 -1.43
CA ALA A 50 25.69 12.03 -0.28
C ALA A 50 26.94 11.16 -0.41
N SER A 51 26.83 10.05 -1.15
CA SER A 51 27.95 9.15 -1.46
C SER A 51 28.80 9.60 -2.64
N GLY A 52 28.54 10.80 -3.20
CA GLY A 52 29.34 11.41 -4.28
C GLY A 52 29.09 10.83 -5.68
N HIS A 53 28.07 10.00 -5.86
CA HIS A 53 27.75 9.43 -7.17
C HIS A 53 26.98 10.43 -8.04
N GLY A 54 27.36 10.53 -9.32
CA GLY A 54 26.64 11.34 -10.31
C GLY A 54 25.27 10.78 -10.68
N ASN A 55 24.37 11.67 -11.09
CA ASN A 55 22.98 11.39 -11.50
C ASN A 55 22.16 10.60 -10.45
N PRO A 56 22.10 11.06 -9.18
CA PRO A 56 21.44 10.34 -8.09
C PRO A 56 19.97 10.04 -8.36
N SER A 57 19.19 11.00 -8.88
CA SER A 57 17.77 10.80 -9.17
C SER A 57 17.52 9.77 -10.28
N ALA A 58 18.34 9.76 -11.33
CA ALA A 58 18.21 8.79 -12.41
C ALA A 58 18.52 7.36 -11.91
N ARG A 59 19.54 7.22 -11.05
CA ARG A 59 19.87 5.93 -10.40
C ARG A 59 18.74 5.47 -9.49
N ALA A 60 18.22 6.36 -8.64
CA ALA A 60 17.10 6.04 -7.77
C ALA A 60 15.85 5.64 -8.57
N ASN A 61 15.53 6.31 -9.68
CA ASN A 61 14.40 5.92 -10.53
C ASN A 61 14.57 4.56 -11.19
N ALA A 62 15.81 4.15 -11.50
CA ALA A 62 16.09 2.86 -12.12
C ALA A 62 15.98 1.69 -11.13
N TYR A 63 16.43 1.87 -9.89
CA TYR A 63 16.45 0.81 -8.89
C TYR A 63 15.30 0.88 -7.87
N CYS A 64 14.75 2.05 -7.61
CA CYS A 64 13.64 2.25 -6.68
C CYS A 64 12.64 3.24 -7.31
N PRO A 65 11.91 2.83 -8.37
CA PRO A 65 10.89 3.69 -8.95
C PRO A 65 9.89 4.13 -7.87
N PRO A 66 9.33 5.36 -7.95
CA PRO A 66 8.37 5.86 -6.97
C PRO A 66 6.98 5.23 -7.14
N ASP A 67 6.91 3.94 -7.48
CA ASP A 67 5.72 3.11 -7.66
C ASP A 67 6.02 1.72 -7.10
N LEU A 68 5.20 1.26 -6.15
CA LEU A 68 5.45 0.00 -5.45
C LEU A 68 5.34 -1.22 -6.39
N GLN A 69 4.40 -1.20 -7.35
CA GLN A 69 4.23 -2.30 -8.29
C GLN A 69 5.45 -2.42 -9.22
N ALA A 70 5.97 -1.30 -9.71
CA ALA A 70 7.21 -1.27 -10.48
C ALA A 70 8.41 -1.72 -9.63
N PHE A 71 8.49 -1.29 -8.35
CA PHE A 71 9.54 -1.73 -7.43
C PHE A 71 9.53 -3.25 -7.25
N MET A 72 8.36 -3.83 -6.94
CA MET A 72 8.21 -5.28 -6.75
C MET A 72 8.47 -6.07 -8.03
N THR A 73 8.24 -5.48 -9.22
CA THR A 73 8.59 -6.11 -10.49
C THR A 73 10.10 -6.26 -10.65
N ILE A 74 10.89 -5.35 -10.09
CA ILE A 74 12.36 -5.36 -10.16
C ILE A 74 12.94 -6.28 -9.06
N HIS A 75 12.40 -6.20 -7.85
CA HIS A 75 13.01 -6.80 -6.64
C HIS A 75 12.26 -8.00 -6.08
N GLU A 76 11.11 -8.35 -6.63
CA GLU A 76 10.23 -9.40 -6.11
C GLU A 76 9.89 -9.16 -4.62
N CYS A 77 10.37 -10.02 -3.73
CA CYS A 77 10.19 -9.92 -2.28
C CYS A 77 11.41 -9.35 -1.55
N ASP A 78 12.45 -8.89 -2.26
CA ASP A 78 13.62 -8.28 -1.64
C ASP A 78 13.31 -6.85 -1.15
N LEU A 79 13.42 -6.67 0.16
CA LEU A 79 13.19 -5.40 0.84
C LEU A 79 14.49 -4.71 1.26
N SER A 80 15.66 -5.24 0.89
CA SER A 80 16.98 -4.75 1.27
C SER A 80 17.16 -3.26 0.96
N LEU A 81 16.80 -2.83 -0.26
CA LEU A 81 16.92 -1.44 -0.70
C LEU A 81 15.99 -0.50 0.08
N ILE A 82 14.81 -0.97 0.47
CA ILE A 82 13.89 -0.21 1.33
C ILE A 82 14.50 -0.04 2.72
N LYS A 83 15.04 -1.11 3.32
CA LYS A 83 15.68 -1.07 4.64
C LYS A 83 16.87 -0.11 4.65
N GLU A 84 17.75 -0.20 3.65
CA GLU A 84 18.90 0.69 3.48
C GLU A 84 18.49 2.18 3.38
N ALA A 85 17.42 2.47 2.64
CA ALA A 85 16.89 3.84 2.55
C ALA A 85 16.33 4.33 3.89
N LEU A 86 15.64 3.47 4.64
CA LEU A 86 15.10 3.80 5.95
C LEU A 86 16.21 4.05 6.99
N GLU A 87 17.20 3.16 7.05
CA GLU A 87 18.37 3.31 7.92
C GLU A 87 19.10 4.63 7.64
N TRP A 88 19.31 4.96 6.37
CA TRP A 88 19.94 6.23 5.99
C TRP A 88 19.12 7.44 6.43
N VAL A 89 17.79 7.39 6.32
CA VAL A 89 16.90 8.47 6.80
C VAL A 89 16.98 8.62 8.32
N ASP A 90 17.00 7.51 9.05
CA ASP A 90 17.12 7.51 10.51
C ASP A 90 18.46 8.09 10.98
N GLU A 91 19.55 7.82 10.25
CA GLU A 91 20.87 8.41 10.48
C GLU A 91 20.98 9.89 10.07
N ASN A 92 20.07 10.36 9.20
CA ASN A 92 20.13 11.70 8.60
C ASN A 92 18.80 12.46 8.76
N PRO A 93 18.32 12.68 9.99
CA PRO A 93 17.03 13.31 10.24
C PRO A 93 16.96 14.72 9.64
N GLY A 94 15.82 15.03 9.01
CA GLY A 94 15.57 16.34 8.40
C GLY A 94 16.31 16.61 7.09
N LYS A 95 17.04 15.63 6.54
CA LYS A 95 17.56 15.76 5.17
C LYS A 95 16.44 15.90 4.15
N LYS A 96 16.73 16.68 3.12
CA LYS A 96 15.87 16.87 1.94
C LYS A 96 16.40 16.05 0.77
N GLY A 97 15.54 15.84 -0.22
CA GLY A 97 15.90 15.25 -1.49
C GLY A 97 16.93 16.08 -2.26
N VAL A 98 17.40 15.53 -3.38
CA VAL A 98 18.47 16.11 -4.22
C VAL A 98 18.19 17.55 -4.64
N ASN A 99 16.92 17.90 -4.90
CA ASN A 99 16.50 19.25 -5.30
C ASN A 99 15.69 19.96 -4.21
N GLY A 100 15.80 19.52 -2.96
CA GLY A 100 15.06 20.10 -1.84
C GLY A 100 13.67 19.49 -1.60
N GLU A 101 13.39 18.33 -2.21
CA GLU A 101 12.14 17.59 -1.99
C GLU A 101 12.00 17.14 -0.53
N ILE A 102 10.75 16.98 -0.07
CA ILE A 102 10.46 16.44 1.26
C ILE A 102 10.55 14.91 1.19
N ILE A 103 11.40 14.33 2.05
CA ILE A 103 11.57 12.86 2.17
C ILE A 103 10.55 12.29 3.16
N CYS A 104 10.34 12.95 4.29
CA CYS A 104 9.42 12.50 5.35
C CYS A 104 8.22 13.45 5.42
N TRP A 105 7.04 12.93 5.14
CA TRP A 105 5.78 13.67 5.22
C TRP A 105 4.99 13.22 6.45
N ARG A 106 4.30 14.14 7.15
CA ARG A 106 3.29 13.70 8.11
C ARG A 106 2.13 13.05 7.37
N LEU A 107 1.59 11.96 7.93
CA LEU A 107 0.40 11.30 7.36
C LEU A 107 -0.77 12.26 7.22
N SER A 108 -0.92 13.22 8.14
CA SER A 108 -1.94 14.28 8.10
C SER A 108 -1.78 15.30 6.97
N GLN A 109 -0.66 15.29 6.24
CA GLN A 109 -0.38 16.20 5.12
C GLN A 109 -0.53 15.54 3.75
N ILE A 110 -0.83 14.24 3.71
CA ILE A 110 -0.89 13.45 2.48
C ILE A 110 -2.20 12.66 2.42
N ALA A 111 -2.50 12.09 1.25
CA ALA A 111 -3.55 11.10 1.12
C ALA A 111 -2.93 9.74 0.80
N LEU A 112 -3.25 8.71 1.56
CA LEU A 112 -2.90 7.34 1.20
C LEU A 112 -3.74 6.91 -0.02
N VAL A 113 -3.11 6.25 -0.96
CA VAL A 113 -3.75 5.73 -2.18
C VAL A 113 -3.38 4.27 -2.38
N PRO A 114 -4.18 3.49 -3.15
CA PRO A 114 -3.95 2.07 -3.34
C PRO A 114 -2.49 1.74 -3.67
N PRO A 115 -1.88 0.75 -2.99
CA PRO A 115 -0.48 0.41 -3.17
C PRO A 115 -0.18 -0.20 -4.55
N ILE A 116 -1.18 -0.84 -5.16
CA ILE A 116 -1.11 -1.48 -6.48
C ILE A 116 -2.03 -0.70 -7.42
N THR A 117 -1.47 -0.18 -8.51
CA THR A 117 -2.19 0.70 -9.44
C THR A 117 -2.90 -0.07 -10.54
N SER A 118 -2.41 -1.27 -10.88
CA SER A 118 -3.05 -2.17 -11.84
C SER A 118 -3.14 -3.57 -11.26
N VAL A 119 -4.37 -4.03 -10.94
CA VAL A 119 -4.59 -5.38 -10.42
C VAL A 119 -4.89 -6.33 -11.59
N PRO A 120 -3.96 -7.21 -11.98
CA PRO A 120 -4.14 -8.07 -13.15
C PRO A 120 -5.18 -9.17 -12.89
N VAL A 121 -5.18 -9.73 -11.68
CA VAL A 121 -6.07 -10.80 -11.25
C VAL A 121 -6.42 -10.57 -9.79
N LEU A 122 -7.71 -10.65 -9.47
CA LEU A 122 -8.22 -10.70 -8.11
C LEU A 122 -8.79 -12.11 -7.87
N ARG A 123 -8.37 -12.75 -6.79
CA ARG A 123 -8.94 -14.01 -6.30
C ARG A 123 -9.41 -13.78 -4.88
N ASP A 124 -10.69 -14.00 -4.67
CA ASP A 124 -11.31 -13.97 -3.35
C ASP A 124 -11.46 -15.42 -2.88
N PHE A 125 -10.85 -15.73 -1.73
CA PHE A 125 -10.78 -17.08 -1.18
C PHE A 125 -11.84 -17.25 -0.10
N ALA A 126 -12.63 -18.31 -0.23
CA ALA A 126 -13.55 -18.73 0.81
C ALA A 126 -12.78 -19.48 1.91
N ALA A 127 -11.92 -18.81 2.68
CA ALA A 127 -10.96 -19.46 3.57
C ALA A 127 -11.46 -19.68 5.01
N PHE A 128 -12.58 -19.07 5.40
CA PHE A 128 -13.09 -19.10 6.77
C PHE A 128 -14.26 -20.08 6.92
N GLU A 129 -14.03 -21.21 7.61
CA GLU A 129 -15.03 -22.27 7.81
C GLU A 129 -16.29 -21.73 8.49
N ASP A 130 -16.15 -21.04 9.62
CA ASP A 130 -17.26 -20.46 10.39
C ASP A 130 -18.13 -19.54 9.53
N HIS A 131 -17.53 -18.75 8.62
CA HIS A 131 -18.28 -17.89 7.71
C HIS A 131 -19.14 -18.72 6.75
N LEU A 132 -18.57 -19.78 6.18
CA LEU A 132 -19.28 -20.66 5.26
C LEU A 132 -20.36 -21.49 5.96
N GLU A 133 -20.08 -22.05 7.13
CA GLU A 133 -21.08 -22.81 7.90
C GLU A 133 -22.31 -21.95 8.19
N ASN A 134 -22.09 -20.71 8.63
CA ASN A 134 -23.17 -19.77 8.94
C ASN A 134 -23.98 -19.40 7.69
N THR A 135 -23.32 -19.17 6.56
CA THR A 135 -23.98 -18.81 5.29
C THR A 135 -24.74 -20.00 4.70
N PHE A 136 -24.12 -21.17 4.62
CA PHE A 136 -24.70 -22.38 4.04
C PHE A 136 -25.87 -22.92 4.87
N SER A 137 -25.75 -22.89 6.21
CA SER A 137 -26.82 -23.35 7.10
C SER A 137 -28.11 -22.53 6.92
N LYS A 138 -28.00 -21.21 6.73
CA LYS A 138 -29.15 -20.33 6.43
C LYS A 138 -29.82 -20.67 5.09
N MET A 139 -29.09 -21.29 4.17
CA MET A 139 -29.58 -21.75 2.87
C MET A 139 -30.04 -23.23 2.89
N GLY A 140 -29.92 -23.92 4.02
CA GLY A 140 -30.17 -25.37 4.11
C GLY A 140 -29.13 -26.23 3.38
N LEU A 141 -27.93 -25.68 3.16
CA LEU A 141 -26.82 -26.32 2.48
C LEU A 141 -25.74 -26.78 3.47
N LYS A 142 -24.86 -27.68 3.03
CA LYS A 142 -23.65 -28.09 3.75
C LYS A 142 -22.41 -27.69 2.94
N ILE A 143 -21.31 -27.45 3.63
CA ILE A 143 -20.02 -27.19 2.97
C ILE A 143 -19.64 -28.43 2.13
N PRO A 144 -19.32 -28.27 0.83
CA PRO A 144 -18.89 -29.38 -0.01
C PRO A 144 -17.55 -29.97 0.46
N PRO A 145 -17.36 -31.31 0.43
CA PRO A 145 -16.11 -31.94 0.87
C PRO A 145 -14.85 -31.38 0.18
N ALA A 146 -14.94 -31.03 -1.11
CA ALA A 146 -13.85 -30.45 -1.87
C ALA A 146 -13.27 -29.16 -1.26
N TRP A 147 -14.04 -28.43 -0.45
CA TRP A 147 -13.56 -27.25 0.26
C TRP A 147 -12.46 -27.58 1.28
N TYR A 148 -12.54 -28.73 1.94
CA TYR A 148 -11.53 -29.21 2.89
C TYR A 148 -10.28 -29.77 2.20
N GLU A 149 -10.34 -29.99 0.88
CA GLU A 149 -9.27 -30.61 0.10
C GLU A 149 -8.41 -29.59 -0.66
N GLN A 150 -8.95 -28.40 -0.96
CA GLN A 150 -8.25 -27.36 -1.70
C GLN A 150 -8.78 -25.95 -1.39
N PRO A 151 -7.95 -24.90 -1.53
CA PRO A 151 -8.39 -23.54 -1.30
C PRO A 151 -9.32 -23.08 -2.42
N ILE A 152 -10.62 -23.00 -2.11
CA ILE A 152 -11.64 -22.55 -3.05
C ILE A 152 -11.58 -21.03 -3.18
N ALA A 153 -11.49 -20.56 -4.41
CA ALA A 153 -11.48 -19.13 -4.73
C ALA A 153 -12.35 -18.81 -5.93
N PHE A 154 -12.93 -17.61 -5.90
CA PHE A 154 -13.66 -17.02 -7.01
C PHE A 154 -12.77 -16.01 -7.72
N LYS A 155 -12.96 -15.88 -9.04
CA LYS A 155 -12.32 -14.80 -9.80
C LYS A 155 -13.10 -13.52 -9.55
N GLY A 156 -12.49 -12.57 -8.85
CA GLY A 156 -13.05 -11.24 -8.60
C GLY A 156 -12.92 -10.31 -9.81
N ASN A 157 -13.64 -9.19 -9.77
CA ASN A 157 -13.48 -8.11 -10.73
C ASN A 157 -12.36 -7.16 -10.29
N SER A 158 -11.19 -7.25 -10.94
CA SER A 158 -10.04 -6.41 -10.63
C SER A 158 -10.17 -4.95 -11.11
N THR A 159 -11.21 -4.60 -11.86
CA THR A 159 -11.43 -3.25 -12.40
C THR A 159 -12.34 -2.37 -11.54
N THR A 160 -12.95 -2.94 -10.49
CA THR A 160 -13.90 -2.23 -9.61
C THR A 160 -13.39 -2.18 -8.17
N MET A 161 -12.14 -1.75 -8.01
CA MET A 161 -11.51 -1.57 -6.71
C MET A 161 -11.51 -0.09 -6.33
N TYR A 162 -11.86 0.18 -5.07
CA TYR A 162 -11.94 1.52 -4.50
C TYR A 162 -10.92 1.63 -3.36
N GLY A 163 -10.22 2.75 -3.31
CA GLY A 163 -9.22 3.00 -2.27
C GLY A 163 -9.84 3.41 -0.94
N HIS A 164 -9.00 3.45 0.09
CA HIS A 164 -9.37 4.04 1.38
C HIS A 164 -9.95 5.45 1.21
N ASP A 165 -10.97 5.78 2.01
CA ASP A 165 -11.71 7.04 1.99
C ASP A 165 -12.32 7.47 0.64
N THR A 166 -12.45 6.52 -0.31
CA THR A 166 -13.16 6.78 -1.56
C THR A 166 -14.62 6.33 -1.47
N SER A 167 -15.50 7.04 -2.18
CA SER A 167 -16.92 6.69 -2.23
C SER A 167 -17.15 5.47 -3.12
N VAL A 168 -17.76 4.42 -2.55
CA VAL A 168 -18.22 3.24 -3.30
C VAL A 168 -19.63 3.52 -3.84
N PRO A 169 -19.86 3.52 -5.17
CA PRO A 169 -21.17 3.77 -5.74
C PRO A 169 -22.18 2.69 -5.38
N TRP A 170 -23.35 3.09 -4.89
CA TRP A 170 -24.42 2.15 -4.59
C TRP A 170 -24.98 1.51 -5.88
N PRO A 171 -25.02 0.17 -6.00
CA PRO A 171 -25.55 -0.47 -7.20
C PRO A 171 -27.06 -0.22 -7.36
N ARG A 172 -27.45 0.32 -8.52
CA ARG A 172 -28.85 0.76 -8.78
C ARG A 172 -29.92 -0.34 -8.65
N TYR A 173 -29.53 -1.61 -8.72
CA TYR A 173 -30.45 -2.75 -8.79
C TYR A 173 -30.81 -3.35 -7.42
N THR A 174 -30.20 -2.88 -6.32
CA THR A 174 -30.44 -3.44 -4.98
C THR A 174 -30.67 -2.36 -3.93
N LYS A 175 -31.43 -2.71 -2.88
CA LYS A 175 -31.51 -1.95 -1.62
C LYS A 175 -30.81 -2.67 -0.45
N LYS A 176 -30.26 -3.85 -0.71
CA LYS A 176 -29.50 -4.65 0.26
C LYS A 176 -28.04 -4.56 -0.13
N LEU A 177 -27.24 -3.93 0.73
CA LEU A 177 -25.79 -3.90 0.66
C LEU A 177 -25.28 -4.61 1.91
N ASP A 178 -24.19 -5.34 1.75
CA ASP A 178 -23.47 -5.98 2.84
C ASP A 178 -21.99 -5.61 2.75
N TYR A 179 -21.24 -5.87 3.81
CA TYR A 179 -19.79 -5.79 3.82
C TYR A 179 -19.22 -7.14 4.24
N GLU A 180 -18.10 -7.51 3.63
CA GLU A 180 -17.34 -8.70 4.01
C GLU A 180 -16.01 -8.22 4.57
N LEU A 181 -15.69 -8.68 5.79
CA LEU A 181 -14.36 -8.49 6.36
C LEU A 181 -13.50 -9.63 5.87
N GLU A 182 -12.51 -9.30 5.05
CA GLU A 182 -11.50 -10.20 4.48
C GLU A 182 -10.14 -10.05 5.16
#